data_AF-A0A6H9LMC2-F1
#
_entry.id   AF-A0A6H9LMC2-F1
#
_cell.length_a   1.000
_cell.length_b   1.000
_cell.length_c   1.000
_cell.angle_alpha   90.00
_cell.angle_beta   90.00
_cell.angle_gamma   90.00
#
_symmetry.space_group_name_H-M   'P 1'
#
loop_
_entity.id
_entity.type
_entity.pdbx_description
1 polymer ?
#
loop_
_entity_poly.entity_id
_entity_poly.type
_entity_poly.pdbx_seq_one_letter_code
_entity_poly.pdbx_strand_id
1 'polypeptide(L)' 'MDKKVALKMIVDGEERDVTYEELALSNNLAQEALVRVLIDKKVFEPKELMEMMEKVKTERYRKPE' A
#
# COMPACT_ATOMS: atom_id res chain seq x y z
N MET A 1 5.04 -18.71 -18.91
CA MET A 1 5.69 -18.13 -17.73
C MET A 1 4.80 -18.41 -16.55
N ASP A 2 5.25 -19.25 -15.62
CA ASP A 2 4.49 -19.55 -14.40
C ASP A 2 4.28 -18.26 -13.60
N LYS A 3 3.01 -17.92 -13.36
CA LYS A 3 2.64 -16.83 -12.46
C LYS A 3 3.13 -17.21 -11.06
N LYS A 4 4.16 -16.52 -10.57
CA LYS A 4 4.68 -16.76 -9.21
C LYS A 4 3.61 -16.33 -8.21
N VAL A 5 2.98 -17.31 -7.58
CA VAL A 5 2.05 -17.10 -6.47
C VAL A 5 2.85 -16.49 -5.31
N ALA A 6 2.38 -15.35 -4.82
CA ALA A 6 2.99 -14.62 -3.71
C ALA A 6 2.37 -15.01 -2.37
N LEU A 7 1.06 -15.29 -2.37
CA LEU A 7 0.27 -15.53 -1.17
C LEU A 7 -0.96 -16.39 -1.52
N LYS A 8 -1.37 -17.26 -0.60
CA LYS A 8 -2.71 -17.86 -0.58
C LYS A 8 -3.60 -17.10 0.40
N MET A 9 -4.75 -16.63 -0.06
CA MET A 9 -5.72 -15.94 0.79
C MET A 9 -7.03 -16.73 0.83
N ILE A 10 -7.70 -16.71 1.98
CA ILE A 10 -9.09 -17.17 2.09
C ILE A 10 -9.99 -15.93 2.04
N VAL A 11 -10.81 -15.83 1.00
CA VAL A 11 -11.80 -14.76 0.84
C VAL A 11 -13.17 -15.44 0.71
N ASP A 12 -14.11 -15.05 1.57
CA ASP A 12 -15.47 -15.63 1.61
C ASP A 12 -15.50 -17.18 1.73
N GLY A 13 -14.47 -17.76 2.37
CA GLY A 13 -14.34 -19.21 2.55
C GLY A 13 -13.67 -19.94 1.38
N GLU A 14 -13.33 -19.25 0.29
CA GLU A 14 -12.61 -19.83 -0.86
C GLU A 14 -11.11 -19.51 -0.80
N GLU A 15 -10.27 -20.52 -1.05
CA GLU A 15 -8.83 -20.31 -1.26
C GLU A 15 -8.60 -19.67 -2.65
N ARG A 16 -7.88 -18.56 -2.66
CA ARG A 16 -7.36 -17.92 -3.86
C ARG A 16 -5.85 -17.78 -3.81
N ASP A 17 -5.21 -18.22 -4.89
CA ASP A 17 -3.82 -17.90 -5.18
C ASP A 17 -3.74 -16.45 -5.66
N VAL A 18 -2.92 -15.64 -4.99
CA VAL A 18 -2.68 -14.24 -5.33
C VAL A 18 -1.26 -14.12 -5.85
N THR A 19 -1.13 -13.62 -7.08
CA THR A 19 0.16 -13.34 -7.69
C THR A 19 0.80 -12.07 -7.13
N TYR A 20 2.11 -11.90 -7.34
CA TYR A 20 2.80 -10.66 -6.96
C TYR A 20 2.20 -9.42 -7.63
N GLU A 21 1.75 -9.54 -8.88
CA GLU A 21 1.13 -8.43 -9.63
C GLU A 21 -0.22 -8.03 -9.01
N GLU A 22 -1.06 -9.02 -8.71
CA GLU A 22 -2.35 -8.79 -8.05
C GLU A 22 -2.15 -8.20 -6.65
N LEU A 23 -1.15 -8.68 -5.91
CA LEU A 23 -0.82 -8.14 -4.60
C LEU A 23 -0.36 -6.67 -4.68
N ALA A 24 0.51 -6.34 -5.62
CA ALA A 24 1.00 -4.98 -5.81
C ALA A 24 -0.13 -4.02 -6.22
N LEU A 25 -0.99 -4.46 -7.15
CA LEU A 25 -2.17 -3.70 -7.57
C LEU A 25 -3.13 -3.48 -6.40
N SER A 26 -3.44 -4.55 -5.65
CA SER A 26 -4.33 -4.49 -4.50
C SER A 26 -3.80 -3.53 -3.42
N ASN A 27 -2.49 -3.57 -3.13
CA ASN A 27 -1.89 -2.66 -2.15
C ASN A 27 -2.00 -1.20 -2.58
N ASN A 28 -1.70 -0.89 -3.84
CA ASN A 28 -1.80 0.48 -4.35
C ASN A 28 -3.24 1.00 -4.27
N LEU A 29 -4.22 0.20 -4.70
CA LEU A 29 -5.64 0.57 -4.66
C LEU A 29 -6.14 0.74 -3.22
N ALA A 30 -5.80 -0.18 -2.33
CA ALA A 30 -6.21 -0.09 -0.93
C ALA A 30 -5.63 1.14 -0.24
N GLN A 31 -4.35 1.44 -0.50
CA GLN A 31 -3.69 2.61 0.08
C GLN A 31 -4.26 3.92 -0.47
N GLU A 32 -4.53 4.00 -1.77
CA GLU A 32 -5.18 5.16 -2.38
C GLU A 32 -6.58 5.39 -1.81
N ALA A 33 -7.40 4.33 -1.75
CA ALA A 33 -8.74 4.40 -1.20
C ALA A 33 -8.74 4.86 0.27
N LEU A 34 -7.82 4.32 1.08
CA LEU A 34 -7.68 4.71 2.48
C LEU A 34 -7.32 6.20 2.61
N VAL A 35 -6.33 6.68 1.85
CA VAL A 35 -5.92 8.09 1.88
C VAL A 35 -7.08 9.00 1.49
N ARG A 36 -7.83 8.67 0.43
CA ARG A 36 -9.00 9.45 0.00
C ARG A 36 -10.06 9.52 1.10
N VAL A 37 -10.40 8.40 1.74
CA VAL A 37 -11.35 8.37 2.85
C VAL A 37 -10.92 9.26 4.01
N LEU A 38 -9.63 9.26 4.35
CA LEU A 38 -9.09 10.06 5.46
C LEU A 38 -9.10 11.56 5.14
N ILE A 39 -8.80 11.95 3.90
CA ILE A 39 -8.90 13.33 3.41
C ILE A 39 -10.37 13.80 3.40
N ASP A 40 -11.29 12.98 2.88
CA ASP A 40 -12.73 13.30 2.84
C ASP A 40 -13.30 13.47 4.24
N LYS A 41 -12.82 12.67 5.20
CA LYS A 41 -13.15 12.79 6.63
C LYS A 41 -12.40 13.92 7.34
N LYS A 42 -11.57 14.68 6.63
CA LYS A 42 -10.75 15.79 7.16
C LYS A 42 -9.85 15.38 8.33
N VAL A 43 -9.34 14.14 8.30
CA VAL A 43 -8.40 13.63 9.31
C VAL A 43 -7.02 14.28 9.14
N PHE A 44 -6.63 14.52 7.90
CA PHE A 44 -5.43 15.27 7.52
C PHE A 44 -5.63 15.93 6.15
N GLU A 45 -4.80 16.93 5.83
CA GLU A 45 -4.73 17.58 4.53
C GLU A 45 -3.74 16.88 3.59
N PRO A 46 -3.94 16.93 2.25
CA PRO A 46 -3.02 16.32 1.28
C PRO A 46 -1.55 16.73 1.47
N LYS A 47 -1.29 17.96 1.94
CA LYS A 47 0.06 18.47 2.21
C LYS A 47 0.76 17.72 3.34
N GLU A 48 0.03 17.37 4.40
CA GLU A 48 0.57 16.63 5.55
C GLU A 48 1.04 15.23 5.13
N LEU A 49 0.32 14.57 4.22
CA LEU A 49 0.74 13.30 3.65
C LEU A 49 2.05 13.43 2.88
N MET A 50 2.18 14.45 2.02
CA MET A 50 3.40 14.69 1.25
C MET A 50 4.60 14.96 2.15
N GLU A 51 4.43 15.76 3.20
CA GLU A 51 5.49 16.03 4.19
C GLU A 51 5.90 14.76 4.95
N MET A 52 4.93 13.95 5.36
CA MET A 52 5.21 12.67 6.03
C MET A 52 5.93 11.68 5.11
N MET A 53 5.58 11.63 3.82
CA MET A 53 6.26 10.78 2.84
C MET A 53 7.75 11.15 2.69
N GLU A 54 8.07 12.44 2.57
CA GLU A 54 9.48 12.87 2.50
C GLU A 54 10.22 12.64 3.81
N LYS A 55 9.55 12.80 4.96
CA LYS A 55 10.12 12.47 6.27
C LYS A 55 10.47 10.98 6.37
N VAL A 56 9.53 10.08 6.08
CA VAL A 56 9.75 8.63 6.10
C VAL A 56 10.87 8.22 5.16
N LYS A 57 10.93 8.82 3.96
CA LYS A 57 12.00 8.58 3.00
C LYS A 57 13.36 9.00 3.56
N THR A 58 13.43 10.18 4.17
CA THR A 58 14.67 10.67 4.80
C THR A 58 15.11 9.76 5.96
N GLU A 59 14.18 9.32 6.80
CA GLU A 59 14.47 8.47 7.96
C GLU A 59 14.92 7.06 7.55
N ARG A 60 14.29 6.47 6.52
CA ARG A 60 14.58 5.09 6.10
C ARG A 60 15.75 4.96 5.13
N TYR A 61 16.03 5.99 4.33
CA TYR A 61 17.05 5.93 3.28
C TYR A 61 18.26 6.83 3.54
N ARG A 62 18.36 7.47 4.71
CA ARG A 62 19.65 7.97 5.20
C ARG A 62 20.59 6.79 5.40
N LYS A 63 21.51 6.59 4.45
CA LYS A 63 22.66 5.74 4.65
C LYS A 63 23.50 6.32 5.82
N PRO A 64 24.00 5.50 6.75
CA PRO A 64 25.12 5.93 7.59
C PRO A 64 26.29 6.26 6.66
N GLU A 65 26.96 7.39 6.89
CA GLU A 65 28.23 7.73 6.24
C GLU A 65 29.31 6.69 6.57
#